data_AF-A0A7V3AHT6-F1
#
_entry.id   AF-A0A7V3AHT6-F1
#
_cell.length_a   1.000
_cell.length_b   1.000
_cell.length_c   1.000
_cell.angle_alpha   90.00
_cell.angle_beta   90.00
_cell.angle_gamma   90.00
#
_symmetry.space_group_name_H-M   'P 1'
#
loop_
_entity.id
_entity.type
_entity.pdbx_description
1 polymer ?
#
loop_
_entity_poly.entity_id
_entity_poly.type
_entity_poly.pdbx_seq_one_letter_code
_entity_poly.pdbx_strand_id
1 'polypeptide(L)'
;MNSRLAFAFVAFSFALVTSQAGELTETQKRAEFVKAYASAKPEDRVAAVQLLKGTKEPTSKSFLTRVASTDLEPSVRLAAFLLISDWEDTQGKLEPVVLELFRNEKNRANKISMLQTFPKLKTKAAATEEAIKFFCTFTYPATYEGGGGNDGGDGGGGGGGGGPATGRRSKEEIEALRKDFSDVLAVVNTLTGQSFPTSEKAHEQSKKWWALNKGDFLKADAAMLIKLRDEAQAASKQATTETKQ
;
A
#
# COMPACT_ATOMS: atom_id res chain seq x y z
N MET A 1 -20.81 -45.63 -9.92
CA MET A 1 -21.90 -44.65 -10.16
C MET A 1 -21.23 -43.29 -10.26
N ASN A 2 -21.05 -42.79 -11.49
CA ASN A 2 -20.22 -41.61 -11.77
C ASN A 2 -21.12 -40.39 -11.99
N SER A 3 -21.18 -39.48 -11.00
CA SER A 3 -21.83 -38.18 -11.16
C SER A 3 -20.90 -37.21 -11.87
N ARG A 4 -21.24 -36.87 -13.12
CA ARG A 4 -20.62 -35.78 -13.88
C ARG A 4 -21.25 -34.45 -13.43
N LEU A 5 -20.49 -33.62 -12.71
CA LEU A 5 -20.87 -32.22 -12.47
C LEU A 5 -20.66 -31.44 -13.78
N ALA A 6 -21.76 -30.94 -14.35
CA ALA A 6 -21.72 -29.99 -15.45
C ALA A 6 -21.44 -28.59 -14.90
N PHE A 7 -20.30 -28.01 -15.28
CA PHE A 7 -20.01 -26.59 -15.05
C PHE A 7 -20.77 -25.76 -16.10
N ALA A 8 -21.80 -25.04 -15.66
CA ALA A 8 -22.47 -24.04 -16.48
C ALA A 8 -21.59 -22.78 -16.54
N PHE A 9 -20.98 -22.53 -17.71
CA PHE A 9 -20.37 -21.25 -18.04
C PHE A 9 -21.48 -20.21 -18.26
N VAL A 10 -21.71 -19.33 -17.29
CA VAL A 10 -22.54 -18.14 -17.50
C VAL A 10 -21.66 -17.10 -18.20
N ALA A 11 -21.74 -17.08 -19.53
CA ALA A 11 -21.20 -16.00 -20.33
C ALA A 11 -22.04 -14.74 -20.06
N PHE A 12 -21.49 -13.80 -19.30
CA PHE A 12 -22.10 -12.49 -19.14
C PHE A 12 -21.80 -11.67 -20.40
N SER A 13 -22.76 -11.63 -21.31
CA SER A 13 -22.70 -10.80 -22.51
C SER A 13 -22.70 -9.32 -22.10
N PHE A 14 -21.50 -8.71 -22.03
CA PHE A 14 -21.39 -7.26 -22.13
C PHE A 14 -21.90 -6.87 -23.51
N ALA A 15 -23.04 -6.19 -23.56
CA ALA A 15 -23.49 -5.54 -24.77
C ALA A 15 -22.39 -4.57 -25.22
N LEU A 16 -21.75 -4.89 -26.34
CA LEU A 16 -20.83 -4.02 -27.06
C LEU A 16 -21.65 -2.84 -27.59
N VAL A 17 -21.77 -1.80 -26.78
CA VAL A 17 -22.09 -0.46 -27.26
C VAL A 17 -20.86 -0.01 -28.05
N THR A 18 -20.94 -0.12 -29.37
CA THR A 18 -20.03 0.55 -30.30
C THR A 18 -20.36 2.05 -30.30
N SER A 19 -20.09 2.73 -29.18
CA SER A 19 -20.04 4.19 -29.17
C SER A 19 -18.69 4.61 -29.75
N GLN A 20 -18.68 5.68 -30.56
CA GLN A 20 -17.47 6.49 -30.76
C GLN A 20 -16.72 6.57 -29.42
N ALA A 21 -15.46 6.15 -29.39
CA ALA A 21 -14.65 6.02 -28.19
C ALA A 21 -14.25 7.39 -27.62
N GLY A 22 -15.26 8.22 -27.31
CA GLY A 22 -15.11 9.41 -26.49
C GLY A 22 -14.82 8.95 -25.08
N GLU A 23 -13.75 9.47 -24.49
CA GLU A 23 -13.46 9.24 -23.08
C GLU A 23 -14.65 9.70 -22.25
N LEU A 24 -15.13 8.85 -21.33
CA LEU A 24 -16.22 9.20 -20.43
C LEU A 24 -15.85 10.46 -19.66
N THR A 25 -16.78 11.42 -19.57
CA THR A 25 -16.63 12.56 -18.68
C THR A 25 -16.47 12.09 -17.23
N GLU A 26 -15.83 12.89 -16.37
CA GLU A 26 -15.66 12.52 -14.96
C GLU A 26 -17.01 12.26 -14.25
N THR A 27 -18.05 13.04 -14.58
CA THR A 27 -19.41 12.83 -14.08
C THR A 27 -19.96 11.45 -14.49
N GLN A 28 -19.75 11.04 -15.75
CA GLN A 28 -20.15 9.71 -16.23
C GLN A 28 -19.33 8.60 -15.55
N LYS A 29 -18.01 8.78 -15.41
CA LYS A 29 -17.14 7.85 -14.68
C LYS A 29 -17.64 7.63 -13.24
N ARG A 30 -18.04 8.70 -12.54
CA ARG A 30 -18.63 8.61 -11.20
C ARG A 30 -19.98 7.90 -11.17
N ALA A 31 -20.86 8.17 -12.13
CA ALA A 31 -22.16 7.51 -12.21
C ALA A 31 -22.01 6.00 -12.42
N GLU A 32 -21.13 5.59 -13.33
CA GLU A 32 -20.81 4.17 -13.56
C GLU A 32 -20.10 3.53 -12.36
N PHE A 33 -19.21 4.26 -11.68
CA PHE A 33 -18.61 3.80 -10.43
C PHE A 33 -19.68 3.47 -9.37
N VAL A 34 -20.62 4.38 -9.10
CA VAL A 34 -21.66 4.17 -8.08
C VAL A 34 -22.51 2.93 -8.41
N LYS A 35 -22.84 2.73 -9.69
CA LYS A 35 -23.59 1.56 -10.16
C LYS A 35 -22.79 0.27 -10.00
N ALA A 36 -21.55 0.23 -10.48
CA ALA A 36 -20.71 -0.97 -10.48
C ALA A 36 -20.23 -1.35 -9.07
N TYR A 37 -19.96 -0.37 -8.21
CA TYR A 37 -19.47 -0.58 -6.84
C TYR A 37 -20.51 -1.24 -5.92
N ALA A 38 -21.80 -1.23 -6.31
CA ALA A 38 -22.85 -1.96 -5.59
C ALA A 38 -22.75 -3.50 -5.73
N SER A 39 -21.84 -4.02 -6.55
CA SER A 39 -21.65 -5.47 -6.70
C SER A 39 -21.18 -6.14 -5.41
N ALA A 40 -21.72 -7.34 -5.14
CA ALA A 40 -21.26 -8.19 -4.05
C ALA A 40 -19.85 -8.78 -4.32
N LYS A 41 -19.45 -8.89 -5.59
CA LYS A 41 -18.17 -9.49 -5.97
C LYS A 41 -17.02 -8.50 -5.82
N PRO A 42 -15.93 -8.86 -5.11
CA PRO A 42 -14.77 -7.98 -4.95
C PRO A 42 -14.16 -7.53 -6.28
N GLU A 43 -14.11 -8.42 -7.28
CA GLU A 43 -13.50 -8.17 -8.59
C GLU A 43 -14.23 -7.07 -9.36
N ASP A 44 -15.57 -7.10 -9.32
CA ASP A 44 -16.41 -6.06 -9.93
C ASP A 44 -16.20 -4.71 -9.23
N ARG A 45 -16.05 -4.70 -7.90
CA ARG A 45 -15.77 -3.47 -7.15
C ARG A 45 -14.37 -2.92 -7.42
N VAL A 46 -13.37 -3.78 -7.61
CA VAL A 46 -12.04 -3.36 -8.10
C VAL A 46 -12.17 -2.71 -9.48
N ALA A 47 -12.90 -3.33 -10.41
CA ALA A 47 -13.15 -2.77 -11.73
C ALA A 47 -13.88 -1.43 -11.65
N ALA A 48 -14.86 -1.30 -10.75
CA ALA A 48 -15.55 -0.04 -10.50
C ALA A 48 -14.58 1.06 -10.05
N VAL A 49 -13.70 0.77 -9.08
CA VAL A 49 -12.66 1.71 -8.61
C VAL A 49 -11.78 2.20 -9.77
N GLN A 50 -11.41 1.31 -10.70
CA GLN A 50 -10.59 1.69 -11.86
C GLN A 50 -11.27 2.68 -12.81
N LEU A 51 -12.61 2.79 -12.81
CA LEU A 51 -13.31 3.82 -13.59
C LEU A 51 -12.92 5.25 -13.16
N LEU A 52 -12.49 5.42 -11.90
CA LEU A 52 -12.07 6.72 -11.36
C LEU A 52 -10.59 7.04 -11.62
N LYS A 53 -9.87 6.18 -12.35
CA LYS A 53 -8.47 6.44 -12.71
C LYS A 53 -8.35 7.71 -13.58
N GLY A 54 -7.37 8.55 -13.23
CA GLY A 54 -7.07 9.79 -13.94
C GLY A 54 -8.08 10.93 -13.72
N THR A 55 -9.09 10.72 -12.87
CA THR A 55 -9.99 11.80 -12.45
C THR A 55 -9.23 12.84 -11.63
N LYS A 56 -9.65 14.10 -11.73
CA LYS A 56 -9.06 15.23 -11.01
C LYS A 56 -10.05 15.91 -10.08
N GLU A 57 -11.34 15.61 -10.18
CA GLU A 57 -12.35 16.20 -9.32
C GLU A 57 -12.23 15.74 -7.85
N PRO A 58 -12.35 16.66 -6.86
CA PRO A 58 -12.33 16.33 -5.44
C PRO A 58 -13.39 15.30 -5.01
N THR A 59 -14.53 15.28 -5.69
CA THR A 59 -15.60 14.30 -5.44
C THR A 59 -15.15 12.88 -5.73
N SER A 60 -14.43 12.65 -6.83
CA SER A 60 -13.87 11.35 -7.19
C SER A 60 -12.83 10.89 -6.17
N LYS A 61 -11.96 11.79 -5.70
CA LYS A 61 -11.01 11.53 -4.60
C LYS A 61 -11.73 11.14 -3.31
N SER A 62 -12.85 11.78 -3.00
CA SER A 62 -13.65 11.50 -1.81
C SER A 62 -14.26 10.09 -1.87
N PHE A 63 -14.75 9.66 -3.04
CA PHE A 63 -15.19 8.29 -3.24
C PHE A 63 -14.05 7.29 -3.02
N LEU A 64 -12.89 7.51 -3.66
CA LEU A 64 -11.74 6.63 -3.48
C LEU A 64 -11.30 6.54 -2.02
N THR A 65 -11.24 7.67 -1.31
CA THR A 65 -10.84 7.71 0.10
C THR A 65 -11.80 6.90 0.97
N ARG A 66 -13.11 7.05 0.73
CA ARG A 66 -14.13 6.25 1.41
C ARG A 66 -13.91 4.76 1.14
N VAL A 67 -13.78 4.34 -0.12
CA VAL A 67 -13.54 2.94 -0.49
C VAL A 67 -12.29 2.39 0.19
N ALA A 68 -11.16 3.11 0.11
CA ALA A 68 -9.90 2.72 0.73
C ALA A 68 -10.00 2.56 2.25
N SER A 69 -10.90 3.31 2.91
CA SER A 69 -11.08 3.27 4.36
C SER A 69 -12.12 2.25 4.85
N THR A 70 -13.18 1.98 4.09
CA THR A 70 -14.35 1.24 4.58
C THR A 70 -14.70 -0.04 3.82
N ASP A 71 -14.14 -0.32 2.63
CA ASP A 71 -14.47 -1.57 1.94
C ASP A 71 -14.01 -2.77 2.77
N LEU A 72 -14.83 -3.82 2.80
CA LEU A 72 -14.54 -5.04 3.56
C LEU A 72 -13.36 -5.80 2.93
N GLU A 73 -13.22 -5.73 1.61
CA GLU A 73 -12.26 -6.51 0.86
C GLU A 73 -10.90 -5.81 0.75
N PRO A 74 -9.81 -6.44 1.22
CA PRO A 74 -8.48 -5.85 1.15
C PRO A 74 -8.05 -5.46 -0.27
N SER A 75 -8.37 -6.27 -1.29
CA SER A 75 -8.00 -5.98 -2.68
C SER A 75 -8.66 -4.71 -3.21
N VAL A 76 -9.93 -4.47 -2.83
CA VAL A 76 -10.67 -3.26 -3.22
C VAL A 76 -10.10 -2.03 -2.53
N ARG A 77 -9.77 -2.13 -1.22
CA ARG A 77 -9.12 -1.03 -0.49
C ARG A 77 -7.77 -0.67 -1.10
N LEU A 78 -6.95 -1.67 -1.42
CA LEU A 78 -5.64 -1.46 -2.04
C LEU A 78 -5.77 -0.80 -3.41
N ALA A 79 -6.69 -1.26 -4.25
CA ALA A 79 -6.93 -0.65 -5.56
C ALA A 79 -7.28 0.85 -5.44
N ALA A 80 -8.16 1.21 -4.50
CA ALA A 80 -8.53 2.59 -4.26
C ALA A 80 -7.36 3.41 -3.72
N PHE A 81 -6.59 2.87 -2.77
CA PHE A 81 -5.39 3.52 -2.25
C PHE A 81 -4.37 3.83 -3.33
N LEU A 82 -4.09 2.90 -4.25
CA LEU A 82 -3.12 3.10 -5.31
C LEU A 82 -3.52 4.27 -6.21
N LEU A 83 -4.80 4.39 -6.56
CA LEU A 83 -5.30 5.55 -7.31
C LEU A 83 -5.20 6.87 -6.54
N ILE A 84 -5.44 6.85 -5.22
CA ILE A 84 -5.22 8.03 -4.36
C ILE A 84 -3.74 8.42 -4.34
N SER A 85 -2.84 7.44 -4.26
CA SER A 85 -1.40 7.70 -4.18
C SER A 85 -0.80 8.28 -5.47
N ASP A 86 -1.46 8.07 -6.60
CA ASP A 86 -1.11 8.67 -7.90
C ASP A 86 -1.84 10.01 -8.15
N TRP A 87 -2.61 10.51 -7.18
CA TRP A 87 -3.32 11.78 -7.32
C TRP A 87 -2.34 12.96 -7.30
N GLU A 88 -2.62 13.98 -8.11
CA GLU A 88 -1.77 15.17 -8.17
C GLU A 88 -1.81 15.94 -6.84
N ASP A 89 -0.66 16.06 -6.16
CA ASP A 89 -0.55 16.76 -4.88
C ASP A 89 0.02 18.17 -5.03
N THR A 90 -0.73 19.09 -5.62
CA THR A 90 -0.29 20.48 -5.82
C THR A 90 -0.01 21.22 -4.52
N GLN A 91 -0.63 20.82 -3.40
CA GLN A 91 -0.61 21.56 -2.13
C GLN A 91 0.07 20.82 -0.97
N GLY A 92 0.64 19.63 -1.18
CA GLY A 92 1.23 18.83 -0.10
C GLY A 92 0.18 18.23 0.85
N LYS A 93 -1.07 18.09 0.40
CA LYS A 93 -2.21 17.60 1.21
C LYS A 93 -2.49 16.12 1.03
N LEU A 94 -1.76 15.44 0.14
CA LEU A 94 -1.96 14.02 -0.11
C LEU A 94 -1.34 13.16 0.98
N GLU A 95 -0.16 13.54 1.49
CA GLU A 95 0.55 12.80 2.54
C GLU A 95 -0.33 12.41 3.73
N PRO A 96 -1.02 13.34 4.43
CA PRO A 96 -1.81 12.96 5.62
C PRO A 96 -2.89 11.93 5.32
N VAL A 97 -3.54 12.01 4.14
CA VAL A 97 -4.57 11.05 3.71
C VAL A 97 -3.94 9.68 3.44
N VAL A 98 -2.83 9.64 2.71
CA VAL A 98 -2.10 8.39 2.41
C VAL A 98 -1.63 7.71 3.70
N LEU A 99 -1.09 8.48 4.64
CA LEU A 99 -0.60 7.95 5.92
C LEU A 99 -1.74 7.46 6.83
N GLU A 100 -2.87 8.15 6.86
CA GLU A 100 -4.05 7.70 7.60
C GLU A 100 -4.57 6.36 7.06
N LEU A 101 -4.72 6.23 5.74
CA LEU A 101 -5.16 4.99 5.10
C LEU A 101 -4.17 3.85 5.37
N PHE A 102 -2.87 4.12 5.29
CA PHE A 102 -1.82 3.13 5.61
C PHE A 102 -1.88 2.66 7.07
N ARG A 103 -2.11 3.57 8.02
CA ARG A 103 -2.25 3.22 9.44
C ARG A 103 -3.46 2.33 9.68
N ASN A 104 -4.59 2.65 9.02
CA ASN A 104 -5.87 1.96 9.17
C ASN A 104 -5.95 0.60 8.46
N GLU A 105 -5.10 0.34 7.46
CA GLU A 105 -5.04 -0.97 6.83
C GLU A 105 -4.60 -2.04 7.85
N LYS A 106 -5.21 -3.23 7.79
CA LYS A 106 -4.91 -4.36 8.68
C LYS A 106 -4.22 -5.49 7.95
N ASN A 107 -4.44 -5.61 6.64
CA ASN A 107 -3.81 -6.62 5.82
C ASN A 107 -2.32 -6.29 5.59
N ARG A 108 -1.43 -7.18 6.04
CA ARG A 108 0.02 -6.98 5.97
C ARG A 108 0.53 -6.89 4.54
N ALA A 109 0.04 -7.72 3.62
CA ALA A 109 0.44 -7.69 2.21
C ALA A 109 0.07 -6.35 1.56
N ASN A 110 -1.15 -5.85 1.82
CA ASN A 110 -1.56 -4.51 1.40
C ASN A 110 -0.64 -3.44 1.97
N LYS A 111 -0.31 -3.46 3.27
CA LYS A 111 0.61 -2.47 3.84
C LYS A 111 1.95 -2.44 3.11
N ILE A 112 2.51 -3.60 2.78
CA ILE A 112 3.77 -3.67 2.01
C ILE A 112 3.61 -3.00 0.65
N SER A 113 2.52 -3.29 -0.09
CA SER A 113 2.23 -2.64 -1.37
C SER A 113 1.96 -1.14 -1.24
N MET A 114 1.25 -0.71 -0.19
CA MET A 114 0.97 0.69 0.08
C MET A 114 2.26 1.46 0.38
N LEU A 115 3.18 0.84 1.13
CA LEU A 115 4.45 1.44 1.50
C LEU A 115 5.30 1.80 0.27
N GLN A 116 5.22 1.01 -0.80
CA GLN A 116 5.94 1.27 -2.06
C GLN A 116 5.55 2.60 -2.72
N THR A 117 4.45 3.24 -2.31
CA THR A 117 4.04 4.55 -2.84
C THR A 117 4.65 5.71 -2.07
N PHE A 118 5.17 5.49 -0.86
CA PHE A 118 5.71 6.54 0.01
C PHE A 118 6.83 7.36 -0.62
N PRO A 119 7.77 6.79 -1.41
CA PRO A 119 8.78 7.58 -2.11
C PRO A 119 8.24 8.65 -3.07
N LYS A 120 6.98 8.55 -3.50
CA LYS A 120 6.31 9.53 -4.37
C LYS A 120 5.80 10.75 -3.62
N LEU A 121 5.71 10.69 -2.29
CA LEU A 121 5.21 11.80 -1.47
C LEU A 121 6.20 12.97 -1.50
N LYS A 122 5.67 14.20 -1.54
CA LYS A 122 6.48 15.43 -1.62
C LYS A 122 7.22 15.70 -0.32
N THR A 123 6.56 15.46 0.80
CA THR A 123 7.09 15.48 2.15
C THR A 123 7.43 14.05 2.57
N LYS A 124 8.52 13.89 3.31
CA LYS A 124 9.11 12.57 3.59
C LYS A 124 9.22 12.24 5.06
N ALA A 125 9.13 13.20 5.97
CA ALA A 125 9.42 12.96 7.38
C ALA A 125 8.42 11.99 8.01
N ALA A 126 7.12 12.24 7.84
CA ALA A 126 6.08 11.38 8.39
C ALA A 126 6.02 10.02 7.68
N ALA A 127 6.18 10.01 6.35
CA ALA A 127 6.32 8.78 5.58
C ALA A 127 7.50 7.91 6.04
N THR A 128 8.67 8.50 6.27
CA THR A 128 9.87 7.81 6.77
C THR A 128 9.64 7.25 8.16
N GLU A 129 9.02 8.02 9.05
CA GLU A 129 8.68 7.58 10.40
C GLU A 129 7.74 6.36 10.39
N GLU A 130 6.67 6.41 9.60
CA GLU A 130 5.72 5.30 9.48
C GLU A 130 6.35 4.07 8.82
N ALA A 131 7.19 4.25 7.80
CA ALA A 131 7.93 3.17 7.17
C ALA A 131 8.86 2.46 8.16
N ILE A 132 9.60 3.21 8.97
CA ILE A 132 10.51 2.64 9.98
C ILE A 132 9.73 1.97 11.11
N LYS A 133 8.62 2.56 11.59
CA LYS A 133 7.74 1.93 12.59
C LYS A 133 7.21 0.59 12.08
N PHE A 134 6.72 0.55 10.83
CA PHE A 134 6.23 -0.68 10.22
C PHE A 134 7.37 -1.68 10.00
N PHE A 135 8.53 -1.26 9.53
CA PHE A 135 9.69 -2.14 9.37
C PHE A 135 10.12 -2.79 10.69
N CYS A 136 10.05 -2.06 11.81
CA CYS A 136 10.36 -2.58 13.13
C CYS A 136 9.39 -3.67 13.63
N THR A 137 8.25 -3.90 12.95
CA THR A 137 7.37 -5.03 13.26
C THR A 137 7.82 -6.35 12.60
N PHE A 138 8.85 -6.30 11.76
CA PHE A 138 9.37 -7.47 11.05
C PHE A 138 10.55 -8.06 11.84
N THR A 139 10.51 -9.38 12.02
CA THR A 139 11.68 -10.15 12.47
C THR A 139 12.37 -10.71 11.23
N TYR A 140 13.68 -10.53 11.13
CA TYR A 140 14.44 -11.18 10.07
C TYR A 140 14.33 -12.71 10.26
N PRO A 141 13.77 -13.46 9.30
CA PRO A 141 13.59 -14.89 9.48
C PRO A 141 14.96 -15.58 9.47
N ALA A 142 15.28 -16.22 10.61
CA ALA A 142 16.46 -17.06 10.75
C ALA A 142 16.52 -18.11 9.62
N THR A 143 17.73 -18.55 9.28
CA THR A 143 17.90 -19.67 8.35
C THR A 143 17.09 -20.85 8.84
N TYR A 144 16.46 -21.56 7.89
CA TYR A 144 15.97 -22.91 8.15
C TYR A 144 17.18 -23.71 8.63
N GLU A 145 17.33 -23.84 9.94
CA GLU A 145 18.16 -24.87 10.53
C GLU A 145 17.40 -26.14 10.23
N GLY A 146 17.67 -26.68 9.04
CA GLY A 146 17.20 -27.99 8.67
C GLY A 146 17.61 -28.88 9.81
N GLY A 147 16.60 -29.38 10.54
CA GLY A 147 16.84 -30.35 11.58
C GLY A 147 17.66 -31.44 10.92
N GLY A 148 18.96 -31.47 11.22
CA GLY A 148 19.79 -32.64 11.08
C GLY A 148 19.21 -33.64 12.05
N GLY A 149 18.06 -34.20 11.68
CA GLY A 149 17.48 -35.38 12.28
C GLY A 149 18.39 -36.53 11.91
N ASN A 150 19.56 -36.54 12.54
CA ASN A 150 20.37 -37.71 12.74
C ASN A 150 19.82 -38.38 14.01
N ASP A 151 18.54 -38.77 13.99
CA ASP A 151 17.90 -39.55 15.05
C ASP A 151 17.81 -41.01 14.60
N GLY A 152 19.00 -41.63 14.49
CA GLY A 152 19.18 -42.97 15.02
C GLY A 152 19.47 -42.79 16.51
N GLY A 153 18.45 -42.93 17.35
CA GLY A 153 18.56 -42.61 18.78
C GLY A 153 17.39 -43.16 19.58
N ASP A 154 17.38 -44.49 19.72
CA ASP A 154 16.68 -45.20 20.79
C ASP A 154 17.03 -44.57 22.15
N GLY A 155 16.03 -44.17 22.96
CA GLY A 155 16.33 -43.55 24.25
C GLY A 155 15.11 -42.94 24.94
N GLY A 156 14.46 -43.75 25.77
CA GLY A 156 13.20 -43.42 26.41
C GLY A 156 13.24 -42.31 27.47
N GLY A 157 12.03 -41.81 27.74
CA GLY A 157 11.60 -41.43 29.08
C GLY A 157 11.79 -39.96 29.46
N GLY A 158 10.67 -39.30 29.78
CA GLY A 158 10.68 -38.18 30.73
C GLY A 158 9.96 -36.93 30.25
N GLY A 159 8.66 -36.86 30.58
CA GLY A 159 8.02 -35.73 31.23
C GLY A 159 8.24 -34.29 30.73
N GLY A 160 7.12 -33.67 30.32
CA GLY A 160 6.72 -32.39 30.90
C GLY A 160 7.40 -31.14 30.33
N GLY A 161 6.69 -30.46 29.43
CA GLY A 161 7.02 -29.10 29.04
C GLY A 161 6.29 -28.68 27.79
N GLY A 162 5.01 -28.33 27.92
CA GLY A 162 4.23 -27.67 26.87
C GLY A 162 4.75 -26.25 26.60
N GLY A 163 5.96 -26.14 26.06
CA GLY A 163 6.42 -24.92 25.43
C GLY A 163 5.61 -24.66 24.16
N PRO A 164 5.43 -23.39 23.75
CA PRO A 164 4.76 -23.07 22.50
C PRO A 164 5.50 -23.82 21.39
N ALA A 165 4.80 -24.72 20.71
CA ALA A 165 5.33 -25.43 19.56
C ALA A 165 5.80 -24.38 18.56
N THR A 166 7.10 -24.14 18.49
CA THR A 166 7.74 -23.43 17.40
C THR A 166 7.62 -24.34 16.18
N GLY A 167 6.42 -24.39 15.61
CA GLY A 167 6.13 -25.14 14.40
C GLY A 167 7.19 -24.73 13.38
N ARG A 168 7.94 -25.72 12.89
CA ARG A 168 8.94 -25.50 11.84
C ARG A 168 8.21 -24.85 10.67
N ARG A 169 8.54 -23.59 10.39
CA ARG A 169 8.04 -22.89 9.20
C ARG A 169 8.54 -23.62 7.96
N SER A 170 7.73 -23.67 6.91
CA SER A 170 8.18 -24.24 5.65
C SER A 170 9.28 -23.37 5.02
N LYS A 171 10.04 -23.95 4.10
CA LYS A 171 11.06 -23.19 3.35
C LYS A 171 10.42 -22.03 2.59
N GLU A 172 9.26 -22.28 1.99
CA GLU A 172 8.48 -21.30 1.22
C GLU A 172 7.99 -20.15 2.12
N GLU A 173 7.55 -20.44 3.34
CA GLU A 173 7.17 -19.41 4.31
C GLU A 173 8.36 -18.54 4.72
N ILE A 174 9.54 -19.14 4.94
CA ILE A 174 10.76 -18.40 5.26
C ILE A 174 11.17 -17.50 4.10
N GLU A 175 11.12 -18.00 2.87
CA GLU A 175 11.44 -17.21 1.67
C GLU A 175 10.46 -16.05 1.48
N ALA A 176 9.15 -16.26 1.68
CA ALA A 176 8.15 -15.21 1.63
C ALA A 176 8.42 -14.12 2.69
N LEU A 177 8.75 -14.50 3.93
CA LEU A 177 9.09 -13.54 4.99
C LEU A 177 10.38 -12.76 4.68
N ARG A 178 11.39 -13.40 4.07
CA ARG A 178 12.62 -12.72 3.64
C ARG A 178 12.34 -11.71 2.55
N LYS A 179 11.48 -12.07 1.59
CA LYS A 179 11.05 -11.18 0.52
C LYS A 179 10.34 -9.97 1.10
N ASP A 180 9.35 -10.18 1.96
CA ASP A 180 8.60 -9.09 2.60
C ASP A 180 9.52 -8.16 3.40
N PHE A 181 10.46 -8.73 4.17
CA PHE A 181 11.46 -7.96 4.91
C PHE A 181 12.32 -7.10 3.97
N SER A 182 12.78 -7.68 2.87
CA SER A 182 13.64 -7.01 1.89
C SER A 182 12.89 -5.90 1.14
N ASP A 183 11.63 -6.15 0.77
CA ASP A 183 10.78 -5.16 0.09
C ASP A 183 10.54 -3.94 0.98
N VAL A 184 10.26 -4.14 2.27
CA VAL A 184 10.08 -3.02 3.22
C VAL A 184 11.40 -2.29 3.46
N LEU A 185 12.52 -3.01 3.64
CA LEU A 185 13.84 -2.41 3.81
C LEU A 185 14.25 -1.56 2.59
N ALA A 186 13.92 -2.01 1.37
CA ALA A 186 14.19 -1.26 0.15
C ALA A 186 13.46 0.11 0.14
N VAL A 187 12.22 0.15 0.63
CA VAL A 187 11.50 1.43 0.78
C VAL A 187 12.14 2.31 1.84
N VAL A 188 12.51 1.76 3.00
CA VAL A 188 13.23 2.51 4.05
C VAL A 188 14.53 3.10 3.50
N ASN A 189 15.32 2.32 2.78
CA ASN A 189 16.56 2.76 2.14
C ASN A 189 16.29 3.90 1.12
N THR A 190 15.24 3.78 0.32
CA THR A 190 14.84 4.81 -0.66
C THR A 190 14.43 6.13 0.02
N LEU A 191 13.63 6.05 1.09
CA LEU A 191 13.16 7.23 1.83
C LEU A 191 14.30 7.94 2.57
N THR A 192 15.20 7.17 3.18
CA THR A 192 16.31 7.68 4.00
C THR A 192 17.54 8.07 3.18
N GLY A 193 17.65 7.62 1.92
CA GLY A 193 18.86 7.73 1.12
C GLY A 193 20.03 6.90 1.67
N GLN A 194 19.75 5.90 2.50
CA GLN A 194 20.74 5.01 3.11
C GLN A 194 20.73 3.62 2.46
N SER A 195 21.76 2.82 2.75
CA SER A 195 21.85 1.42 2.36
C SER A 195 22.03 0.55 3.60
N PHE A 196 20.97 0.39 4.38
CA PHE A 196 21.00 -0.50 5.54
C PHE A 196 21.14 -1.96 5.06
N PRO A 197 22.01 -2.77 5.68
CA PRO A 197 22.23 -4.16 5.28
C PRO A 197 21.01 -5.03 5.64
N THR A 198 20.64 -5.94 4.75
CA THR A 198 19.59 -6.95 5.00
C THR A 198 20.06 -7.92 6.09
N SER A 199 19.74 -7.59 7.34
CA SER A 199 20.19 -8.32 8.53
C SER A 199 19.20 -8.18 9.68
N GLU A 200 19.34 -9.02 10.70
CA GLU A 200 18.56 -8.92 11.93
C GLU A 200 18.67 -7.54 12.59
N LYS A 201 19.81 -6.87 12.50
CA LYS A 201 20.05 -5.55 13.12
C LYS A 201 19.56 -4.36 12.30
N ALA A 202 19.03 -4.58 11.10
CA ALA A 202 18.61 -3.50 10.19
C ALA A 202 17.53 -2.59 10.81
N HIS A 203 16.59 -3.15 11.57
CA HIS A 203 15.54 -2.38 12.23
C HIS A 203 16.10 -1.48 13.35
N GLU A 204 17.08 -1.95 14.13
CA GLU A 204 17.73 -1.11 15.15
C GLU A 204 18.56 0.01 14.52
N GLN A 205 19.30 -0.31 13.45
CA GLN A 205 20.12 0.66 12.72
C GLN A 205 19.25 1.76 12.11
N SER A 206 18.17 1.41 11.42
CA SER A 206 17.23 2.38 10.85
C SER A 206 16.56 3.24 11.93
N LYS A 207 16.15 2.65 13.05
CA LYS A 207 15.58 3.39 14.20
C LYS A 207 16.56 4.38 14.82
N LYS A 208 17.80 3.97 15.08
CA LYS A 208 18.85 4.85 15.62
C LYS A 208 19.18 5.98 14.66
N TRP A 209 19.31 5.66 13.37
CA TRP A 209 19.54 6.66 12.33
C TRP A 209 18.40 7.68 12.29
N TRP A 210 17.14 7.24 12.34
CA TRP A 210 16.00 8.15 12.31
C TRP A 210 15.97 9.10 13.51
N ALA A 211 16.29 8.61 14.71
CA ALA A 211 16.35 9.44 15.91
C ALA A 211 17.35 10.61 15.78
N LEU A 212 18.45 10.41 15.05
CA LEU A 212 19.47 11.43 14.82
C LEU A 212 19.13 12.39 13.67
N ASN A 213 18.43 11.91 12.64
CA ASN A 213 18.23 12.66 11.38
C ASN A 213 16.81 13.24 11.22
N LYS A 214 15.84 12.89 12.08
CA LYS A 214 14.44 13.35 11.99
C LYS A 214 14.33 14.87 11.90
N GLY A 215 15.19 15.61 12.61
CA GLY A 215 15.18 17.08 12.59
C GLY A 215 15.42 17.67 11.20
N ASP A 216 16.30 17.09 10.41
CA ASP A 216 16.64 17.60 9.08
C ASP A 216 15.54 17.29 8.06
N PHE A 217 14.88 16.13 8.20
CA PHE A 217 13.69 15.79 7.41
C PHE A 217 12.54 16.77 7.68
N LEU A 218 12.28 17.10 8.95
CA LEU A 218 11.23 18.07 9.30
C LEU A 218 11.52 19.47 8.74
N LYS A 219 12.78 19.90 8.74
CA LYS A 219 13.18 21.18 8.13
C LYS A 219 12.98 21.15 6.61
N ALA A 220 13.38 20.06 5.94
CA ALA A 220 13.22 19.90 4.51
C ALA A 220 11.73 19.90 4.10
N ASP A 221 10.87 19.20 4.86
CA ASP A 221 9.43 19.18 4.62
C ASP A 221 8.81 20.56 4.82
N ALA A 222 9.19 21.29 5.87
CA ALA A 222 8.71 22.65 6.10
C ALA A 222 9.08 23.60 4.95
N ALA A 223 10.32 23.52 4.45
CA ALA A 223 10.76 24.29 3.30
C ALA A 223 9.99 23.92 2.03
N MET A 224 9.72 22.62 1.81
CA MET A 224 8.93 22.14 0.67
C MET A 224 7.49 22.64 0.72
N LEU A 225 6.84 22.63 1.90
CA LEU A 225 5.48 23.14 2.06
C LEU A 225 5.37 24.65 1.82
N ILE A 226 6.37 25.43 2.26
CA ILE A 226 6.46 26.86 1.95
C ILE A 226 6.53 27.06 0.43
N LYS A 227 7.42 26.33 -0.25
CA LYS A 227 7.57 26.40 -1.70
C LYS A 227 6.25 26.09 -2.44
N LEU A 228 5.57 25.01 -2.07
CA LEU A 228 4.29 24.62 -2.69
C LEU A 228 3.20 25.67 -2.48
N ARG A 229 3.14 26.28 -1.30
CA ARG A 229 2.20 27.35 -1.00
C ARG A 229 2.46 28.57 -1.89
N ASP A 230 3.72 28.97 -2.02
CA ASP A 230 4.10 30.15 -2.78
C ASP A 230 3.86 29.93 -4.29
N GLU A 231 4.15 28.73 -4.81
CA GLU A 231 3.81 28.31 -6.17
C GLU A 231 2.29 28.34 -6.43
N ALA A 232 1.48 27.81 -5.51
CA ALA A 232 0.02 27.84 -5.62
C ALA A 232 -0.55 29.27 -5.62
N GLN A 233 0.03 30.17 -4.82
CA GLN A 233 -0.35 31.59 -4.81
C GLN A 233 0.04 32.29 -6.11
N ALA A 234 1.19 31.98 -6.69
CA ALA A 234 1.63 32.53 -7.97
C ALA A 234 0.69 32.09 -9.11
N ALA A 235 0.35 30.80 -9.18
CA ALA A 235 -0.57 30.26 -10.17
C ALA A 235 -1.98 30.91 -10.08
N SER A 236 -2.48 31.13 -8.86
CA SER A 236 -3.77 31.81 -8.66
C SER A 236 -3.78 33.27 -9.15
N LYS A 237 -2.66 34.00 -8.98
CA LYS A 237 -2.52 35.37 -9.48
C LYS A 237 -2.48 35.42 -11.01
N GLN A 238 -1.81 34.46 -11.65
CA GLN A 238 -1.74 34.36 -13.11
C GLN A 238 -3.12 34.09 -13.73
N ALA A 239 -3.86 33.11 -13.21
CA ALA A 239 -5.22 32.79 -13.69
C ALA A 239 -6.19 33.98 -13.57
N THR A 240 -6.06 34.80 -12.52
CA THR A 240 -6.89 36.00 -12.32
C THR A 240 -6.57 37.11 -13.33
N THR A 241 -5.34 37.15 -13.84
CA THR A 241 -4.89 38.16 -14.80
C THR A 241 -5.38 37.83 -16.21
N GLU A 242 -5.32 36.56 -16.60
CA GLU A 242 -5.80 36.07 -17.90
C GLU A 242 -7.32 36.22 -18.07
N THR A 243 -8.10 36.09 -16.99
CA THR A 243 -9.56 36.25 -17.06
C THR A 243 -10.01 37.71 -17.28
N LYS A 244 -9.11 38.68 -17.10
CA LYS A 244 -9.40 40.11 -17.28
C LYS A 244 -9.01 40.67 -18.66
N GLN A 245 -8.37 39.85 -19.49
CA GLN A 245 -8.02 40.18 -20.88
C GLN A 245 -9.08 39.64 -21.83
#